data_AF-A0A5C7KZ90-F1
#
_entry.id   AF-A0A5C7KZ90-F1
#
_cell.length_a   1.000
_cell.length_b   1.000
_cell.length_c   1.000
_cell.angle_alpha   90.00
_cell.angle_beta   90.00
_cell.angle_gamma   90.00
#
_symmetry.space_group_name_H-M   'P 1'
#
loop_
_entity.id
_entity.type
_entity.pdbx_description
1 polymer ?
#
loop_
_entity_poly.entity_id
_entity_poly.type
_entity_poly.pdbx_seq_one_letter_code
_entity_poly.pdbx_strand_id
1 'polypeptide(L)'
;MFRPPLPIPPSLEKRYTRLRLILWGLILIGGGAFFLSILFPTLTQGFDFRNPGASRNSLVDPATLDQLPLTNGKVTNQQAFHVFTSLVGDFSAATIAFTLEQDSPFPASIPATLKRTYRAYLLPLGEPITSVEPENIFRFQNTYYVLKNEMLYPFVSEAAYHSRFDDTQLVKETGADILQLFPVATQPIGFRIGSLLSFADGVFIVTSNTEIRPVGSAEIFLALGYRFEDVIPVSEEDLGIYTRGRIILLNTPHADGTLFREQNSQKVFLIEQGHRRYIEDSTYRQFLESKQLPIVVQEADATESVECTLQETIFPRTYRCTVPLATINDNFGYDYELTMGSSPDEYEMRTLTIAFDTHVTLQNAHVLAAKVKQRILSRFGLSS
;
A
#
# COMPACT_ATOMS: atom_id res chain seq x y z
N MET A 1 26.68 -36.29 27.26
CA MET A 1 25.88 -37.44 26.79
C MET A 1 24.97 -37.88 27.95
N PHE A 2 23.67 -37.55 27.92
CA PHE A 2 22.73 -37.90 28.99
C PHE A 2 22.67 -39.43 29.18
N ARG A 3 23.10 -39.91 30.36
CA ARG A 3 22.94 -41.30 30.80
C ARG A 3 21.53 -41.46 31.37
N PRO A 4 20.77 -42.50 30.97
CA PRO A 4 19.45 -42.74 31.53
C PRO A 4 19.54 -42.99 33.05
N PRO A 5 18.53 -42.58 33.82
CA PRO A 5 18.54 -42.73 35.28
C PRO A 5 18.45 -44.18 35.77
N LEU A 6 18.09 -45.12 34.88
CA LEU A 6 18.02 -46.56 35.16
C LEU A 6 18.84 -47.34 34.10
N PRO A 7 19.54 -48.42 34.49
CA PRO A 7 20.27 -49.27 33.56
C PRO A 7 19.30 -49.98 32.60
N ILE A 8 19.57 -49.87 31.30
CA ILE A 8 18.72 -50.46 30.25
C ILE A 8 19.10 -51.94 30.10
N PRO A 9 18.13 -52.88 30.12
CA PRO A 9 18.42 -54.30 29.91
C PRO A 9 19.16 -54.55 28.58
N PRO A 10 20.15 -55.46 28.52
CA PRO A 10 20.93 -55.72 27.31
C PRO A 10 20.07 -56.11 26.09
N SER A 11 18.92 -56.75 26.32
CA SER A 11 17.96 -57.13 25.28
C SER A 11 17.25 -55.94 24.63
N LEU A 12 17.15 -54.80 25.35
CA LEU A 12 16.45 -53.59 24.91
C LEU A 12 17.42 -52.49 24.45
N GLU A 13 18.72 -52.60 24.71
CA GLU A 13 19.72 -51.59 24.40
C GLU A 13 19.73 -51.20 22.91
N LYS A 14 19.70 -52.19 22.00
CA LYS A 14 19.62 -51.94 20.55
C LYS A 14 18.34 -51.19 20.15
N ARG A 15 17.20 -51.54 20.77
CA ARG A 15 15.90 -50.89 20.49
C ARG A 15 15.89 -49.45 21.02
N TYR A 16 16.38 -49.25 22.24
CA TYR A 16 16.51 -47.93 22.85
C TYR A 16 17.39 -47.00 22.00
N THR A 17 18.56 -47.48 21.55
CA THR A 17 19.45 -46.66 20.71
C THR A 17 18.79 -46.29 19.39
N ARG A 18 18.08 -47.22 18.72
CA ARG A 18 17.31 -46.91 17.50
C ARG A 18 16.21 -45.88 17.76
N LEU A 19 15.40 -46.06 18.80
CA LEU A 19 14.33 -45.12 19.14
C LEU A 19 14.86 -43.74 19.51
N ARG A 20 15.98 -43.67 20.22
CA ARG A 20 16.65 -42.41 20.56
C ARG A 20 17.17 -41.70 19.31
N LEU A 21 17.77 -42.44 18.37
CA LEU A 21 18.18 -41.87 17.08
C LEU A 21 16.98 -41.39 16.26
N ILE A 22 15.88 -42.15 16.23
CA ILE A 22 14.64 -41.73 15.57
C ILE A 22 14.09 -40.46 16.22
N LEU A 23 14.06 -40.38 17.55
CA LEU A 23 13.60 -39.20 18.28
C LEU A 23 14.45 -37.97 17.95
N TRP A 24 15.78 -38.07 17.98
CA TRP A 24 16.66 -36.97 17.58
C TRP A 24 16.48 -36.60 16.11
N GLY A 25 16.31 -37.58 15.22
CA GLY A 25 15.97 -37.35 13.82
C GLY A 25 14.67 -36.56 13.66
N LEU A 26 13.61 -36.96 14.36
CA LEU A 26 12.32 -36.25 14.35
C LEU A 26 12.43 -34.84 14.92
N ILE A 27 13.18 -34.63 16.00
CA ILE A 27 13.42 -33.30 16.57
C ILE A 27 14.19 -32.40 15.59
N LEU A 28 15.23 -32.92 14.93
CA LEU A 28 16.00 -32.16 13.96
C LEU A 28 15.19 -31.84 12.71
N ILE A 29 14.42 -32.80 12.19
CA ILE A 29 13.55 -32.59 11.01
C ILE A 29 12.43 -31.61 11.37
N GLY A 30 11.74 -31.81 12.49
CA GLY A 30 10.67 -30.93 12.94
C GLY A 30 11.17 -29.52 13.27
N GLY A 31 12.30 -29.40 13.96
CA GLY A 31 12.95 -28.12 14.24
C GLY A 31 13.41 -27.41 12.97
N GLY A 32 13.97 -28.15 12.01
CA GLY A 32 14.34 -27.64 10.69
C GLY A 32 13.13 -27.14 9.90
N ALA A 33 12.05 -27.93 9.85
CA ALA A 33 10.81 -27.54 9.17
C ALA A 33 10.17 -26.29 9.81
N PHE A 34 10.14 -26.22 11.14
CA PHE A 34 9.66 -25.04 11.87
C PHE A 34 10.50 -23.81 11.55
N PHE A 35 11.83 -23.94 11.59
CA PHE A 35 12.74 -22.83 11.26
C PHE A 35 12.57 -22.36 9.80
N LEU A 36 12.40 -23.28 8.85
CA LEU A 36 12.10 -22.94 7.46
C LEU A 36 10.77 -22.21 7.34
N SER A 37 9.73 -22.61 8.06
CA SER A 37 8.43 -21.91 8.01
C SER A 37 8.49 -20.47 8.56
N ILE A 38 9.44 -20.18 9.45
CA ILE A 38 9.69 -18.81 9.95
C ILE A 38 10.47 -17.99 8.92
N LEU A 39 11.49 -18.58 8.30
CA LEU A 39 12.34 -17.88 7.33
C LEU A 39 11.64 -17.65 5.99
N PHE A 40 10.72 -18.54 5.64
CA PHE A 40 10.01 -18.59 4.37
C PHE A 40 8.50 -18.70 4.64
N PRO A 41 7.88 -17.65 5.19
CA PRO A 41 6.47 -17.68 5.53
C PRO A 41 5.61 -17.67 4.26
N THR A 42 4.46 -18.33 4.33
CA THR A 42 3.37 -18.14 3.37
C THR A 42 2.40 -17.11 3.93
N LEU A 43 2.16 -16.02 3.20
CA LEU A 43 1.17 -15.02 3.58
C LEU A 43 -0.14 -15.26 2.83
N THR A 44 -1.17 -15.67 3.55
CA THR A 44 -2.50 -15.92 2.96
C THR A 44 -3.41 -14.72 3.13
N GLN A 45 -3.91 -14.22 2.01
CA GLN A 45 -4.94 -13.19 1.94
C GLN A 45 -6.27 -13.83 1.58
N GLY A 46 -7.37 -13.39 2.20
CA GLY A 46 -8.66 -14.02 2.01
C GLY A 46 -9.86 -13.08 2.04
N PHE A 47 -10.92 -13.52 1.37
CA PHE A 47 -12.26 -12.95 1.46
C PHE A 47 -13.28 -14.06 1.75
N ASP A 48 -14.15 -13.83 2.74
CA ASP A 48 -15.28 -14.69 3.06
C ASP A 48 -16.58 -14.05 2.58
N PHE A 49 -17.16 -14.57 1.50
CA PHE A 49 -18.38 -14.03 0.89
C PHE A 49 -19.63 -14.25 1.75
N ARG A 50 -19.58 -15.15 2.75
CA ARG A 50 -20.67 -15.30 3.74
C ARG A 50 -20.61 -14.22 4.81
N ASN A 51 -19.47 -13.57 5.00
CA ASN A 51 -19.29 -12.49 5.96
C ASN A 51 -18.40 -11.38 5.38
N PRO A 52 -18.90 -10.61 4.40
CA PRO A 52 -18.11 -9.61 3.69
C PRO A 52 -17.61 -8.48 4.61
N GLY A 53 -18.29 -8.22 5.73
CA GLY A 53 -17.90 -7.22 6.72
C GLY A 53 -16.88 -7.71 7.77
N ALA A 54 -16.34 -8.93 7.64
CA ALA A 54 -15.41 -9.46 8.63
C ALA A 54 -14.07 -8.70 8.62
N SER A 55 -13.60 -8.29 9.80
CA SER A 55 -12.30 -7.59 9.95
C SER A 55 -11.09 -8.45 9.58
N ARG A 56 -11.26 -9.77 9.44
CA ARG A 56 -10.23 -10.71 8.98
C ARG A 56 -10.10 -10.74 7.45
N ASN A 57 -11.04 -10.16 6.71
CA ASN A 57 -10.96 -10.08 5.26
C ASN A 57 -9.81 -9.14 4.91
N SER A 58 -8.92 -9.63 4.07
CA SER A 58 -7.67 -8.93 3.70
C SER A 58 -7.48 -8.81 2.19
N LEU A 59 -8.29 -9.55 1.43
CA LEU A 59 -8.71 -9.14 0.11
C LEU A 59 -9.74 -8.02 0.25
N VAL A 60 -9.63 -6.97 -0.55
CA VAL A 60 -10.47 -5.77 -0.46
C VAL A 60 -11.11 -5.43 -1.80
N ASP A 61 -12.26 -4.76 -1.72
CA ASP A 61 -13.02 -4.22 -2.83
C ASP A 61 -13.27 -5.23 -3.98
N PRO A 62 -13.82 -6.43 -3.70
CA PRO A 62 -14.24 -7.33 -4.77
C PRO A 62 -15.35 -6.65 -5.58
N ALA A 63 -15.11 -6.44 -6.87
CA ALA A 63 -16.02 -5.74 -7.75
C ALA A 63 -15.93 -6.22 -9.19
N THR A 64 -17.02 -6.08 -9.94
CA THR A 64 -17.02 -6.29 -11.39
C THR A 64 -16.09 -5.29 -12.07
N LEU A 65 -15.71 -5.55 -13.32
CA LEU A 65 -14.91 -4.60 -14.09
C LEU A 65 -15.62 -3.24 -14.29
N ASP A 66 -16.96 -3.23 -14.24
CA ASP A 66 -17.81 -2.03 -14.25
C ASP A 66 -17.99 -1.40 -12.85
N GLN A 67 -17.14 -1.75 -11.88
CA GLN A 67 -17.12 -1.22 -10.51
C GLN A 67 -18.36 -1.54 -9.66
N LEU A 68 -19.15 -2.56 -10.01
CA LEU A 68 -20.26 -3.01 -9.18
C LEU A 68 -19.74 -3.93 -8.06
N PRO A 69 -20.03 -3.66 -6.77
CA PRO A 69 -19.56 -4.49 -5.68
C PRO A 69 -20.02 -5.95 -5.78
N LEU A 70 -19.09 -6.89 -5.64
CA LEU A 70 -19.32 -8.34 -5.67
C LEU A 70 -19.10 -8.92 -4.27
N THR A 71 -19.99 -8.62 -3.32
CA THR A 71 -19.81 -9.02 -1.92
C THR A 71 -20.49 -10.33 -1.54
N ASN A 72 -21.36 -10.88 -2.40
CA ASN A 72 -22.15 -12.09 -2.13
C ASN A 72 -21.58 -13.35 -2.81
N GLY A 73 -20.49 -13.23 -3.56
CA GLY A 73 -19.85 -14.36 -4.24
C GLY A 73 -20.57 -14.86 -5.50
N LYS A 74 -21.71 -14.28 -5.88
CA LYS A 74 -22.51 -14.70 -7.05
C LYS A 74 -21.98 -14.08 -8.32
N VAL A 75 -21.35 -14.89 -9.16
CA VAL A 75 -20.83 -14.47 -10.46
C VAL A 75 -21.80 -14.92 -11.54
N THR A 76 -22.34 -13.96 -12.29
CA THR A 76 -23.29 -14.23 -13.37
C THR A 76 -22.57 -14.60 -14.67
N ASN A 77 -23.32 -15.07 -15.67
CA ASN A 77 -22.75 -15.50 -16.94
C ASN A 77 -21.93 -14.38 -17.60
N GLN A 78 -20.75 -14.74 -18.10
CA GLN A 78 -19.79 -13.86 -18.78
C GLN A 78 -19.24 -12.69 -17.94
N GLN A 79 -19.47 -12.70 -16.62
CA GLN A 79 -19.01 -11.64 -15.74
C GLN A 79 -17.57 -11.91 -15.28
N ALA A 80 -16.69 -10.92 -15.48
CA ALA A 80 -15.37 -10.88 -14.87
C ALA A 80 -15.38 -9.91 -13.67
N PHE A 81 -14.50 -10.16 -12.71
CA PHE A 81 -14.37 -9.32 -11.52
C PHE A 81 -12.92 -9.24 -11.08
N HIS A 82 -12.60 -8.22 -10.30
CA HIS A 82 -11.30 -8.04 -9.70
C HIS A 82 -11.40 -7.95 -8.18
N VAL A 83 -10.29 -8.19 -7.51
CA VAL A 83 -10.11 -7.99 -6.07
C VAL A 83 -8.68 -7.55 -5.80
N PHE A 84 -8.46 -6.79 -4.73
CA PHE A 84 -7.14 -6.26 -4.39
C PHE A 84 -6.62 -6.82 -3.08
N THR A 85 -5.30 -6.84 -2.94
CA THR A 85 -4.62 -7.03 -1.66
C THR A 85 -3.27 -6.35 -1.68
N SER A 86 -2.69 -6.10 -0.51
CA SER A 86 -1.42 -5.35 -0.42
C SER A 86 -0.50 -6.02 0.57
N LEU A 87 0.73 -6.32 0.13
CA LEU A 87 1.71 -7.04 0.93
C LEU A 87 3.13 -6.58 0.63
N VAL A 88 3.93 -6.44 1.69
CA VAL A 88 5.38 -6.24 1.57
C VAL A 88 6.07 -7.58 1.79
N GLY A 89 6.89 -8.00 0.83
CA GLY A 89 7.71 -9.20 0.94
C GLY A 89 8.32 -9.59 -0.39
N ASP A 90 9.32 -10.47 -0.35
CA ASP A 90 9.86 -11.08 -1.55
C ASP A 90 9.11 -12.40 -1.77
N PHE A 91 8.20 -12.42 -2.73
CA PHE A 91 7.38 -13.59 -3.04
C PHE A 91 7.80 -14.19 -4.36
N SER A 92 7.83 -15.51 -4.40
CA SER A 92 8.28 -16.27 -5.58
C SER A 92 7.15 -16.92 -6.35
N ALA A 93 6.01 -17.14 -5.69
CA ALA A 93 4.80 -17.68 -6.28
C ALA A 93 3.57 -17.14 -5.55
N ALA A 94 2.45 -17.11 -6.26
CA ALA A 94 1.14 -16.92 -5.67
C ALA A 94 0.26 -18.12 -6.01
N THR A 95 -0.47 -18.62 -5.01
CA THR A 95 -1.49 -19.63 -5.16
C THR A 95 -2.86 -18.99 -5.00
N ILE A 96 -3.65 -18.99 -6.06
CA ILE A 96 -5.03 -18.51 -6.06
C ILE A 96 -5.93 -19.73 -5.84
N ALA A 97 -6.85 -19.63 -4.88
CA ALA A 97 -7.80 -20.69 -4.60
C ALA A 97 -9.15 -20.13 -4.16
N PHE A 98 -10.23 -20.78 -4.58
CA PHE A 98 -11.57 -20.48 -4.08
C PHE A 98 -12.36 -21.77 -3.77
N THR A 99 -13.37 -21.64 -2.92
CA THR A 99 -14.34 -22.70 -2.65
C THR A 99 -15.72 -22.26 -3.06
N LEU A 100 -16.51 -23.15 -3.64
CA LEU A 100 -17.90 -22.88 -4.03
C LEU A 100 -18.88 -23.17 -2.90
N GLU A 101 -20.05 -22.53 -2.96
CA GLU A 101 -21.21 -22.93 -2.19
C GLU A 101 -21.67 -24.36 -2.55
N GLN A 102 -22.34 -25.02 -1.60
CA GLN A 102 -22.73 -26.44 -1.73
C GLN A 102 -23.69 -26.72 -2.88
N ASP A 103 -24.52 -25.73 -3.25
CA ASP A 103 -25.53 -25.85 -4.31
C ASP A 103 -25.15 -25.07 -5.59
N SER A 104 -23.97 -24.44 -5.61
CA SER A 104 -23.48 -23.70 -6.77
C SER A 104 -23.28 -24.65 -7.97
N PRO A 105 -23.57 -24.19 -9.21
CA PRO A 105 -23.07 -24.86 -10.40
C PRO A 105 -21.53 -24.92 -10.40
N PHE A 106 -20.99 -25.83 -11.19
CA PHE A 106 -19.57 -26.20 -11.18
C PHE A 106 -18.91 -25.84 -12.53
N PRO A 107 -18.23 -24.69 -12.64
CA PRO A 107 -17.62 -24.24 -13.89
C PRO A 107 -16.41 -25.10 -14.25
N ALA A 108 -16.22 -25.44 -15.53
CA ALA A 108 -15.12 -26.33 -15.93
C ALA A 108 -13.72 -25.75 -15.62
N SER A 109 -13.54 -24.45 -15.85
CA SER A 109 -12.29 -23.74 -15.56
C SER A 109 -12.54 -22.24 -15.47
N ILE A 110 -11.71 -21.53 -14.70
CA ILE A 110 -11.80 -20.08 -14.58
C ILE A 110 -10.40 -19.48 -14.81
N PRO A 111 -10.20 -18.64 -15.83
CA PRO A 111 -8.94 -17.94 -15.99
C PRO A 111 -8.77 -16.90 -14.88
N ALA A 112 -7.56 -16.73 -14.41
CA ALA A 112 -7.18 -15.71 -13.46
C ALA A 112 -5.89 -15.04 -13.89
N THR A 113 -5.85 -13.73 -13.72
CA THR A 113 -4.70 -12.89 -13.99
C THR A 113 -4.33 -12.17 -12.71
N LEU A 114 -3.06 -12.24 -12.33
CA LEU A 114 -2.51 -11.52 -11.20
C LEU A 114 -1.49 -10.51 -11.71
N LYS A 115 -1.60 -9.25 -11.30
CA LYS A 115 -0.62 -8.22 -11.59
C LYS A 115 -0.31 -7.39 -10.34
N ARG A 116 0.83 -6.73 -10.35
CA ARG A 116 1.23 -5.79 -9.30
C ARG A 116 0.91 -4.37 -9.72
N THR A 117 0.48 -3.53 -8.78
CA THR A 117 0.05 -2.16 -9.05
C THR A 117 0.25 -1.24 -7.85
N TYR A 118 -0.02 0.05 -8.08
CA TYR A 118 -0.42 0.99 -7.04
C TYR A 118 -1.93 1.20 -7.14
N ARG A 119 -2.65 1.24 -6.01
CA ARG A 119 -4.08 1.60 -6.05
C ARG A 119 -4.34 2.96 -6.71
N ALA A 120 -3.42 3.91 -6.58
CA ALA A 120 -3.50 5.21 -7.23
C ALA A 120 -3.46 5.14 -8.77
N TYR A 121 -2.88 4.08 -9.32
CA TYR A 121 -2.81 3.83 -10.77
C TYR A 121 -4.08 3.21 -11.34
N LEU A 122 -5.03 2.84 -10.48
CA LEU A 122 -6.40 2.46 -10.86
C LEU A 122 -7.28 3.69 -11.11
N LEU A 123 -6.84 4.88 -10.65
CA LEU A 123 -7.57 6.12 -10.85
C LEU A 123 -7.54 6.51 -12.34
N PRO A 124 -8.66 7.00 -12.90
CA PRO A 124 -8.68 7.49 -14.26
C PRO A 124 -7.74 8.69 -14.43
N LEU A 125 -7.29 8.89 -15.67
CA LEU A 125 -6.59 10.12 -16.04
C LEU A 125 -7.58 11.28 -15.99
N GLY A 126 -7.18 12.38 -15.33
CA GLY A 126 -7.92 13.63 -15.34
C GLY A 126 -7.33 14.64 -16.32
N GLU A 127 -8.05 15.75 -16.50
CA GLU A 127 -7.57 16.86 -17.33
C GLU A 127 -6.21 17.38 -16.86
N PRO A 128 -5.24 17.62 -17.77
CA PRO A 128 -3.94 18.15 -17.42
C PRO A 128 -4.03 19.48 -16.66
N ILE A 129 -3.08 19.69 -15.76
CA ILE A 129 -2.89 20.97 -15.05
C ILE A 129 -1.98 21.83 -15.92
N THR A 130 -2.57 22.73 -16.69
CA THR A 130 -1.88 23.60 -17.66
C THR A 130 -1.49 24.95 -17.10
N SER A 131 -2.17 25.39 -16.04
CA SER A 131 -1.85 26.61 -15.30
C SER A 131 -2.45 26.56 -13.89
N VAL A 132 -1.89 27.36 -12.99
CA VAL A 132 -2.47 27.62 -11.66
C VAL A 132 -2.85 29.09 -11.57
N GLU A 133 -4.06 29.36 -11.10
CA GLU A 133 -4.53 30.72 -10.94
C GLU A 133 -3.71 31.44 -9.85
N PRO A 134 -3.24 32.66 -10.11
CA PRO A 134 -2.51 33.43 -9.11
C PRO A 134 -3.47 33.86 -8.00
N GLU A 135 -2.97 33.82 -6.76
CA GLU A 135 -3.72 34.21 -5.57
C GLU A 135 -3.35 35.63 -5.13
N ASN A 136 -4.33 36.37 -4.60
CA ASN A 136 -4.10 37.68 -4.00
C ASN A 136 -3.57 37.51 -2.57
N ILE A 137 -2.25 37.56 -2.43
CA ILE A 137 -1.56 37.31 -1.17
C ILE A 137 -1.16 38.62 -0.50
N PHE A 138 -1.47 38.72 0.78
CA PHE A 138 -1.09 39.84 1.64
C PHE A 138 -0.26 39.33 2.82
N ARG A 139 0.65 40.16 3.31
CA ARG A 139 1.36 39.93 4.57
C ARG A 139 1.14 41.11 5.50
N PHE A 140 0.70 40.81 6.70
CA PHE A 140 0.62 41.76 7.80
C PHE A 140 1.38 41.19 8.99
N GLN A 141 2.40 41.91 9.46
CA GLN A 141 3.35 41.44 10.46
C GLN A 141 3.99 40.09 10.01
N ASN A 142 3.70 39.00 10.71
CA ASN A 142 4.24 37.67 10.40
C ASN A 142 3.18 36.66 9.95
N THR A 143 1.99 37.16 9.55
CA THR A 143 0.89 36.32 9.07
C THR A 143 0.64 36.61 7.60
N TYR A 144 0.60 35.54 6.81
CA TYR A 144 0.19 35.57 5.41
C TYR A 144 -1.32 35.40 5.32
N TYR A 145 -1.94 36.05 4.34
CA TYR A 145 -3.37 35.98 4.07
C TYR A 145 -3.62 35.78 2.58
N VAL A 146 -4.66 35.02 2.24
CA VAL A 146 -5.23 35.03 0.88
C VAL A 146 -6.58 35.74 0.91
N LEU A 147 -6.79 36.68 -0.02
CA LEU A 147 -8.09 37.32 -0.20
C LEU A 147 -8.94 36.54 -1.20
N LYS A 148 -10.04 35.93 -0.73
CA LYS A 148 -11.02 35.21 -1.56
C LYS A 148 -12.43 35.66 -1.21
N ASN A 149 -13.22 36.01 -2.23
CA ASN A 149 -14.61 36.42 -2.06
C ASN A 149 -14.78 37.50 -0.96
N GLU A 150 -13.95 38.54 -1.02
CA GLU A 150 -13.93 39.66 -0.05
C GLU A 150 -13.65 39.26 1.41
N MET A 151 -13.06 38.08 1.63
CA MET A 151 -12.69 37.58 2.95
C MET A 151 -11.20 37.21 2.99
N LEU A 152 -10.52 37.61 4.06
CA LEU A 152 -9.12 37.29 4.30
C LEU A 152 -9.01 35.95 5.02
N TYR A 153 -8.25 35.02 4.45
CA TYR A 153 -7.97 33.72 5.05
C TYR A 153 -6.51 33.69 5.53
N PRO A 154 -6.26 33.68 6.85
CA PRO A 154 -4.90 33.63 7.38
C PRO A 154 -4.31 32.22 7.20
N PHE A 155 -3.00 32.12 6.95
CA PHE A 155 -2.30 30.85 7.12
C PHE A 155 -2.05 30.57 8.60
N VAL A 156 -2.11 29.30 9.00
CA VAL A 156 -1.80 28.87 10.37
C VAL A 156 -0.35 29.17 10.76
N SER A 157 0.56 29.09 9.79
CA SER A 157 1.98 29.39 9.98
C SER A 157 2.65 29.81 8.67
N GLU A 158 3.85 30.37 8.78
CA GLU A 158 4.71 30.66 7.63
C GLU A 158 5.10 29.38 6.88
N ALA A 159 5.33 28.27 7.58
CA ALA A 159 5.59 26.98 6.95
C ALA A 159 4.38 26.48 6.13
N ALA A 160 3.16 26.66 6.64
CA ALA A 160 1.95 26.34 5.89
C ALA A 160 1.82 27.19 4.61
N TYR A 161 2.16 28.48 4.66
CA TYR A 161 2.23 29.34 3.49
C TYR A 161 3.25 28.81 2.46
N HIS A 162 4.50 28.57 2.87
CA HIS A 162 5.58 28.11 1.99
C HIS A 162 5.37 26.70 1.44
N SER A 163 4.47 25.91 2.01
CA SER A 163 4.06 24.63 1.42
C SER A 163 3.18 24.78 0.18
N ARG A 164 2.51 25.94 0.02
CA ARG A 164 1.53 26.21 -1.04
C ARG A 164 2.00 27.23 -2.07
N PHE A 165 2.88 28.14 -1.67
CA PHE A 165 3.38 29.22 -2.51
C PHE A 165 4.90 29.29 -2.44
N ASP A 166 5.51 29.79 -3.51
CA ASP A 166 6.92 30.11 -3.53
C ASP A 166 7.18 31.55 -3.08
N ASP A 167 8.46 31.88 -2.88
CA ASP A 167 8.91 33.23 -2.54
C ASP A 167 8.84 34.21 -3.72
N THR A 168 8.55 33.72 -4.94
CA THR A 168 8.49 34.56 -6.14
C THR A 168 7.12 35.18 -6.34
N GLN A 169 6.10 34.65 -5.68
CA GLN A 169 4.76 35.21 -5.71
C GLN A 169 4.74 36.60 -5.07
N LEU A 170 4.05 37.53 -5.73
CA LEU A 170 3.95 38.92 -5.31
C LEU A 170 3.11 39.01 -4.01
N VAL A 171 3.81 39.11 -2.88
CA VAL A 171 3.21 39.35 -1.57
C VAL A 171 3.06 40.85 -1.36
N LYS A 172 1.82 41.30 -1.12
CA LYS A 172 1.54 42.70 -0.79
C LYS A 172 1.72 42.92 0.71
N GLU A 173 2.83 43.55 1.09
CA GLU A 173 3.01 44.06 2.45
C GLU A 173 1.97 45.16 2.73
N THR A 174 1.26 45.04 3.84
CA THR A 174 0.16 45.95 4.19
C THR A 174 0.15 46.30 5.68
N GLY A 175 -0.53 47.38 6.03
CA GLY A 175 -0.74 47.79 7.41
C GLY A 175 -1.97 47.12 8.02
N ALA A 176 -2.36 47.58 9.21
CA ALA A 176 -3.58 47.10 9.87
C ALA A 176 -4.88 47.52 9.13
N ASP A 177 -4.76 48.41 8.15
CA ASP A 177 -5.85 48.91 7.31
C ASP A 177 -6.54 47.79 6.52
N ILE A 178 -5.80 46.79 6.02
CA ILE A 178 -6.41 45.66 5.30
C ILE A 178 -7.42 44.89 6.14
N LEU A 179 -7.15 44.77 7.45
CA LEU A 179 -7.99 44.05 8.40
C LEU A 179 -9.27 44.83 8.76
N GLN A 180 -9.30 46.13 8.44
CA GLN A 180 -10.50 46.96 8.55
C GLN A 180 -11.33 46.92 7.26
N LEU A 181 -10.68 46.66 6.11
CA LEU A 181 -11.32 46.60 4.80
C LEU A 181 -12.04 45.28 4.53
N PHE A 182 -11.51 44.16 5.05
CA PHE A 182 -12.06 42.84 4.81
C PHE A 182 -12.21 42.04 6.10
N PRO A 183 -13.31 41.29 6.28
CA PRO A 183 -13.45 40.34 7.38
C PRO A 183 -12.40 39.23 7.29
N VAL A 184 -11.94 38.77 8.46
CA VAL A 184 -10.98 37.65 8.58
C VAL A 184 -11.73 36.36 8.87
N ALA A 185 -11.45 35.31 8.10
CA ALA A 185 -11.99 33.99 8.31
C ALA A 185 -11.51 33.40 9.64
N THR A 186 -12.40 32.69 10.34
CA THR A 186 -12.08 32.03 11.62
C THR A 186 -11.25 30.77 11.44
N GLN A 187 -11.44 30.05 10.33
CA GLN A 187 -10.68 28.85 10.00
C GLN A 187 -9.43 29.26 9.19
N PRO A 188 -8.21 29.03 9.71
CA PRO A 188 -6.99 29.31 8.98
C PRO A 188 -6.76 28.29 7.86
N ILE A 189 -5.96 28.69 6.87
CA ILE A 189 -5.42 27.83 5.83
C ILE A 189 -4.21 27.06 6.39
N GLY A 190 -4.28 25.74 6.29
CA GLY A 190 -3.18 24.86 6.63
C GLY A 190 -2.16 24.63 5.51
N PHE A 191 -1.27 23.69 5.74
CA PHE A 191 -0.34 23.13 4.75
C PHE A 191 -1.06 22.63 3.48
N ARG A 192 -0.30 22.53 2.40
CA ARG A 192 -0.74 22.02 1.10
C ARG A 192 -1.29 20.60 1.25
N ILE A 193 -2.33 20.28 0.48
CA ILE A 193 -2.79 18.90 0.32
C ILE A 193 -1.64 18.07 -0.27
N GLY A 194 -1.36 16.92 0.34
CA GLY A 194 -0.22 16.05 0.06
C GLY A 194 0.98 16.27 0.97
N SER A 195 1.06 17.38 1.72
CA SER A 195 2.17 17.61 2.65
C SER A 195 2.30 16.49 3.68
N LEU A 196 3.54 16.07 3.90
CA LEU A 196 3.92 15.07 4.89
C LEU A 196 4.38 15.80 6.15
N LEU A 197 3.65 15.66 7.25
CA LEU A 197 3.89 16.38 8.49
C LEU A 197 4.37 15.42 9.57
N SER A 198 5.29 15.86 10.43
CA SER A 198 5.68 15.12 11.63
C SER A 198 5.45 15.92 12.90
N PHE A 199 4.94 15.23 13.91
CA PHE A 199 4.80 15.75 15.26
C PHE A 199 4.94 14.60 16.25
N ALA A 200 5.76 14.81 17.28
CA ALA A 200 6.25 13.74 18.15
C ALA A 200 6.80 12.58 17.30
N ASP A 201 6.37 11.34 17.57
CA ASP A 201 6.82 10.14 16.83
C ASP A 201 5.92 9.78 15.62
N GLY A 202 4.92 10.62 15.30
CA GLY A 202 3.93 10.35 14.26
C GLY A 202 4.19 11.08 12.95
N VAL A 203 3.87 10.42 11.83
CA VAL A 203 3.81 11.02 10.49
C VAL A 203 2.36 11.08 10.02
N PHE A 204 1.98 12.23 9.44
CA PHE A 204 0.63 12.53 8.97
C PHE A 204 0.68 13.01 7.52
N ILE A 205 -0.37 12.71 6.75
CA ILE A 205 -0.56 13.24 5.39
C ILE A 205 -1.75 14.18 5.42
N VAL A 206 -1.58 15.40 4.89
CA VAL A 206 -2.69 16.35 4.67
C VAL A 206 -3.54 15.86 3.50
N THR A 207 -4.76 15.38 3.79
CA THR A 207 -5.64 14.77 2.78
C THR A 207 -6.71 15.71 2.26
N SER A 208 -7.00 16.78 3.00
CA SER A 208 -7.85 17.87 2.55
C SER A 208 -7.46 19.18 3.26
N ASN A 209 -8.17 20.27 2.98
CA ASN A 209 -7.95 21.54 3.69
C ASN A 209 -8.26 21.45 5.19
N THR A 210 -8.99 20.42 5.65
CA THR A 210 -9.43 20.29 7.03
C THR A 210 -9.08 18.94 7.65
N GLU A 211 -8.54 17.98 6.90
CA GLU A 211 -8.24 16.63 7.39
C GLU A 211 -6.77 16.27 7.20
N ILE A 212 -6.19 15.68 8.25
CA ILE A 212 -4.92 14.95 8.21
C ILE A 212 -5.15 13.49 8.56
N ARG A 213 -4.38 12.57 7.97
CA ARG A 213 -4.46 11.15 8.27
C ARG A 213 -3.12 10.62 8.78
N PRO A 214 -3.08 9.91 9.94
CA PRO A 214 -1.85 9.31 10.44
C PRO A 214 -1.43 8.11 9.59
N VAL A 215 -0.13 7.91 9.41
CA VAL A 215 0.40 6.73 8.72
C VAL A 215 0.64 5.59 9.71
N GLY A 216 0.27 4.37 9.34
CA GLY A 216 0.23 3.23 10.25
C GLY A 216 1.58 2.79 10.84
N SER A 217 2.67 2.98 10.09
CA SER A 217 4.04 2.74 10.56
C SER A 217 5.05 3.35 9.59
N ALA A 218 6.32 3.41 10.01
CA ALA A 218 7.43 3.81 9.14
C ALA A 218 7.59 2.88 7.93
N GLU A 219 7.37 1.57 8.11
CA GLU A 219 7.41 0.60 7.02
C GLU A 219 6.29 0.84 6.00
N ILE A 220 5.08 1.17 6.46
CA ILE A 220 3.96 1.51 5.56
C ILE A 220 4.27 2.81 4.81
N PHE A 221 4.81 3.82 5.50
CA PHE A 221 5.20 5.09 4.90
C PHE A 221 6.20 4.89 3.74
N LEU A 222 7.26 4.11 3.99
CA LEU A 222 8.26 3.76 2.97
C LEU A 222 7.69 2.85 1.87
N ALA A 223 6.83 1.89 2.22
CA ALA A 223 6.21 1.01 1.25
C ALA A 223 5.27 1.76 0.29
N LEU A 224 4.61 2.81 0.78
CA LEU A 224 3.84 3.72 -0.08
C LEU A 224 4.76 4.63 -0.94
N GLY A 225 6.08 4.52 -0.84
CA GLY A 225 7.03 5.27 -1.65
C GLY A 225 7.33 6.68 -1.13
N TYR A 226 6.74 7.07 0.00
CA TYR A 226 7.07 8.35 0.64
C TYR A 226 8.46 8.30 1.27
N ARG A 227 9.02 9.49 1.51
CA ARG A 227 10.38 9.68 1.97
C ARG A 227 10.43 10.54 3.21
N PHE A 228 11.27 10.15 4.17
CA PHE A 228 11.41 10.90 5.42
C PHE A 228 12.05 12.27 5.20
N GLU A 229 12.84 12.42 4.13
CA GLU A 229 13.45 13.71 3.76
C GLU A 229 12.41 14.76 3.32
N ASP A 230 11.22 14.33 2.90
CA ASP A 230 10.12 15.22 2.48
C ASP A 230 9.18 15.58 3.66
N VAL A 231 9.47 15.07 4.87
CA VAL A 231 8.62 15.27 6.04
C VAL A 231 8.94 16.59 6.73
N ILE A 232 7.90 17.41 6.94
CA ILE A 232 7.99 18.72 7.57
C ILE A 232 7.70 18.57 9.06
N PRO A 233 8.64 18.89 9.97
CA PRO A 233 8.35 18.96 11.40
C PRO A 233 7.46 20.17 11.69
N VAL A 234 6.38 19.96 12.42
CA VAL A 234 5.37 21.00 12.71
C VAL A 234 5.06 21.08 14.20
N SER A 235 4.42 22.17 14.64
CA SER A 235 4.00 22.33 16.04
C SER A 235 2.64 21.67 16.33
N GLU A 236 2.23 21.66 17.60
CA GLU A 236 0.89 21.18 17.97
C GLU A 236 -0.19 22.12 17.42
N GLU A 237 0.06 23.43 17.42
CA GLU A 237 -0.84 24.44 16.88
C GLU A 237 -1.07 24.27 15.37
N ASP A 238 -0.01 23.95 14.63
CA ASP A 238 -0.08 23.65 13.19
C ASP A 238 -1.00 22.45 12.90
N LEU A 239 -0.93 21.39 13.71
CA LEU A 239 -1.80 20.22 13.55
C LEU A 239 -3.20 20.43 14.12
N GLY A 240 -3.34 21.29 15.12
CA GLY A 240 -4.57 21.50 15.88
C GLY A 240 -5.73 22.05 15.04
N ILE A 241 -5.44 22.62 13.87
CA ILE A 241 -6.47 23.13 12.95
C ILE A 241 -7.17 22.03 12.13
N TYR A 242 -6.62 20.81 12.13
CA TYR A 242 -7.11 19.69 11.32
C TYR A 242 -7.91 18.68 12.13
N THR A 243 -8.89 18.05 11.49
CA THR A 243 -9.50 16.83 11.97
C THR A 243 -8.60 15.62 11.64
N ARG A 244 -8.51 14.67 12.58
CA ARG A 244 -7.78 13.42 12.35
C ARG A 244 -8.69 12.42 11.64
N GLY A 245 -8.35 12.07 10.41
CA GLY A 245 -9.01 11.04 9.63
C GLY A 245 -8.53 9.63 9.99
N ARG A 246 -8.99 8.65 9.20
CA ARG A 246 -8.62 7.23 9.39
C ARG A 246 -7.13 7.02 9.16
N ILE A 247 -6.53 6.06 9.86
CA ILE A 247 -5.14 5.65 9.64
C ILE A 247 -4.93 5.22 8.18
N ILE A 248 -3.78 5.58 7.61
CA ILE A 248 -3.32 5.13 6.29
C ILE A 248 -2.58 3.81 6.49
N LEU A 249 -3.09 2.77 5.86
CA LEU A 249 -2.51 1.43 5.83
C LEU A 249 -1.97 1.13 4.43
N LEU A 250 -1.25 0.01 4.28
CA LEU A 250 -0.63 -0.39 3.02
C LEU A 250 -1.63 -0.49 1.85
N ASN A 251 -2.88 -0.88 2.12
CA ASN A 251 -3.95 -1.02 1.12
C ASN A 251 -4.78 0.26 0.91
N THR A 252 -4.38 1.37 1.55
CA THR A 252 -5.04 2.66 1.36
C THR A 252 -4.48 3.30 0.08
N PRO A 253 -5.33 3.72 -0.87
CA PRO A 253 -4.86 4.50 -2.01
C PRO A 253 -4.09 5.75 -1.56
N HIS A 254 -3.07 6.14 -2.34
CA HIS A 254 -2.34 7.38 -2.08
C HIS A 254 -3.32 8.55 -2.01
N ALA A 255 -3.12 9.40 -1.01
CA ALA A 255 -3.97 10.55 -0.77
C ALA A 255 -3.80 11.61 -1.87
N ASP A 256 -4.82 12.45 -2.02
CA ASP A 256 -4.74 13.68 -2.80
C ASP A 256 -3.49 14.48 -2.42
N GLY A 257 -2.90 15.15 -3.41
CA GLY A 257 -1.64 15.87 -3.27
C GLY A 257 -0.39 15.05 -3.55
N THR A 258 -0.49 13.71 -3.58
CA THR A 258 0.64 12.82 -3.87
C THR A 258 1.14 13.01 -5.30
N LEU A 259 2.48 13.03 -5.45
CA LEU A 259 3.16 13.16 -6.74
C LEU A 259 3.71 11.82 -7.21
N PHE A 260 3.49 11.49 -8.47
CA PHE A 260 4.10 10.34 -9.15
C PHE A 260 4.92 10.81 -10.34
N ARG A 261 6.09 10.22 -10.58
CA ARG A 261 6.91 10.45 -11.77
C ARG A 261 7.03 9.15 -12.56
N GLU A 262 6.58 9.17 -13.80
CA GLU A 262 6.81 8.06 -14.70
C GLU A 262 8.28 8.10 -15.19
N GLN A 263 8.97 6.96 -15.08
CA GLN A 263 10.42 6.89 -15.23
C GLN A 263 10.91 7.11 -16.67
N ASN A 264 10.17 6.69 -17.70
CA ASN A 264 10.65 6.75 -19.08
C ASN A 264 10.39 8.11 -19.75
N SER A 265 9.14 8.57 -19.67
CA SER A 265 8.63 9.84 -20.17
C SER A 265 8.95 11.04 -19.29
N GLN A 266 9.33 10.82 -18.02
CA GLN A 266 9.57 11.86 -17.01
C GLN A 266 8.34 12.73 -16.70
N LYS A 267 7.14 12.32 -17.12
CA LYS A 267 5.90 13.01 -16.78
C LYS A 267 5.63 12.90 -15.29
N VAL A 268 5.20 14.01 -14.70
CA VAL A 268 4.78 14.06 -13.30
C VAL A 268 3.27 14.21 -13.22
N PHE A 269 2.67 13.40 -12.37
CA PHE A 269 1.25 13.35 -12.13
C PHE A 269 0.95 13.72 -10.68
N LEU A 270 -0.14 14.46 -10.48
CA LEU A 270 -0.73 14.78 -9.20
C LEU A 270 -1.97 13.90 -8.99
N ILE A 271 -2.08 13.25 -7.82
CA ILE A 271 -3.35 12.66 -7.39
C ILE A 271 -4.23 13.78 -6.85
N GLU A 272 -5.39 13.98 -7.45
CA GLU A 272 -6.32 15.03 -7.05
C GLU A 272 -7.76 14.62 -7.40
N GLN A 273 -8.65 14.67 -6.41
CA GLN A 273 -10.08 14.43 -6.58
C GLN A 273 -10.39 13.09 -7.29
N GLY A 274 -9.67 12.03 -6.89
CA GLY A 274 -9.85 10.69 -7.48
C GLY A 274 -9.34 10.55 -8.91
N HIS A 275 -8.55 11.50 -9.41
CA HIS A 275 -7.92 11.43 -10.73
C HIS A 275 -6.41 11.52 -10.61
N ARG A 276 -5.73 10.93 -11.60
CA ARG A 276 -4.30 11.15 -11.81
C ARG A 276 -4.13 12.19 -12.91
N ARG A 277 -3.73 13.40 -12.55
CA ARG A 277 -3.66 14.57 -13.45
C ARG A 277 -2.22 14.85 -13.85
N TYR A 278 -1.94 14.90 -15.15
CA TYR A 278 -0.62 15.30 -15.64
C TYR A 278 -0.35 16.78 -15.34
N ILE A 279 0.83 17.10 -14.82
CA ILE A 279 1.24 18.48 -14.55
C ILE A 279 2.01 19.02 -15.75
N GLU A 280 1.30 19.70 -16.64
CA GLU A 280 1.89 20.29 -17.86
C GLU A 280 2.56 21.64 -17.57
N ASP A 281 2.02 22.42 -16.63
CA ASP A 281 2.65 23.66 -16.16
C ASP A 281 4.02 23.35 -15.53
N SER A 282 5.08 23.74 -16.24
CA SER A 282 6.46 23.47 -15.82
C SER A 282 6.85 24.22 -14.55
N THR A 283 6.34 25.42 -14.32
CA THR A 283 6.65 26.24 -13.15
C THR A 283 5.99 25.62 -11.92
N TYR A 284 4.70 25.30 -12.03
CA TYR A 284 3.98 24.64 -10.95
C TYR A 284 4.56 23.26 -10.65
N ARG A 285 4.93 22.49 -11.66
CA ARG A 285 5.62 21.21 -11.48
C ARG A 285 6.94 21.37 -10.70
N GLN A 286 7.79 22.32 -11.09
CA GLN A 286 9.05 22.59 -10.40
C GLN A 286 8.82 23.01 -8.94
N PHE A 287 7.83 23.86 -8.70
CA PHE A 287 7.42 24.24 -7.36
C PHE A 287 7.07 23.00 -6.53
N LEU A 288 6.19 22.13 -7.02
CA LEU A 288 5.77 20.93 -6.30
C LEU A 288 6.93 19.96 -6.03
N GLU A 289 7.76 19.71 -7.03
CA GLU A 289 8.95 18.86 -6.90
C GLU A 289 9.97 19.42 -5.88
N SER A 290 9.98 20.74 -5.65
CA SER A 290 10.81 21.36 -4.60
C SER A 290 10.29 21.14 -3.18
N LYS A 291 9.01 20.82 -3.02
CA LYS A 291 8.36 20.58 -1.73
C LYS A 291 8.29 19.10 -1.36
N GLN A 292 8.14 18.24 -2.36
CA GLN A 292 8.05 16.81 -2.17
C GLN A 292 8.56 16.10 -3.43
N LEU A 293 9.44 15.12 -3.25
CA LEU A 293 9.95 14.37 -4.39
C LEU A 293 8.89 13.37 -4.89
N PRO A 294 8.62 13.32 -6.20
CA PRO A 294 7.63 12.37 -6.74
C PRO A 294 8.03 10.91 -6.51
N ILE A 295 7.04 10.07 -6.23
CA ILE A 295 7.18 8.62 -6.21
C ILE A 295 7.48 8.16 -7.64
N VAL A 296 8.67 7.59 -7.84
CA VAL A 296 9.09 7.11 -9.17
C VAL A 296 8.44 5.77 -9.47
N VAL A 297 7.87 5.65 -10.66
CA VAL A 297 7.18 4.45 -11.12
C VAL A 297 7.46 4.19 -12.59
N GLN A 298 7.44 2.92 -12.98
CA GLN A 298 7.60 2.50 -14.37
C GLN A 298 6.26 1.95 -14.87
N GLU A 299 5.52 2.75 -15.63
CA GLU A 299 4.17 2.36 -16.09
C GLU A 299 4.16 1.10 -16.97
N ALA A 300 5.27 0.80 -17.65
CA ALA A 300 5.42 -0.45 -18.39
C ALA A 300 5.29 -1.69 -17.47
N ASP A 301 5.77 -1.60 -16.23
CA ASP A 301 5.73 -2.69 -15.25
C ASP A 301 4.30 -2.93 -14.74
N ALA A 302 3.42 -1.92 -14.84
CA ALA A 302 1.99 -2.06 -14.52
C ALA A 302 1.24 -3.02 -15.45
N THR A 303 1.80 -3.26 -16.64
CA THR A 303 1.23 -4.18 -17.64
C THR A 303 1.74 -5.61 -17.48
N GLU A 304 2.78 -5.83 -16.66
CA GLU A 304 3.28 -7.17 -16.36
C GLU A 304 2.24 -7.91 -15.53
N SER A 305 1.88 -9.11 -16.00
CA SER A 305 0.92 -9.95 -15.33
C SER A 305 1.28 -11.41 -15.50
N VAL A 306 0.74 -12.24 -14.61
CA VAL A 306 0.86 -13.69 -14.67
C VAL A 306 -0.54 -14.27 -14.73
N GLU A 307 -0.69 -15.29 -15.56
CA GLU A 307 -1.98 -15.91 -15.82
C GLU A 307 -1.96 -17.36 -15.37
N CYS A 308 -3.07 -17.83 -14.83
CA CYS A 308 -3.32 -19.25 -14.64
C CYS A 308 -4.79 -19.59 -14.82
N THR A 309 -5.04 -20.85 -15.12
CA THR A 309 -6.40 -21.39 -15.18
C THR A 309 -6.67 -22.20 -13.93
N LEU A 310 -7.65 -21.78 -13.14
CA LEU A 310 -8.08 -22.52 -11.96
C LEU A 310 -8.74 -23.84 -12.37
N GLN A 311 -8.27 -24.91 -11.75
CA GLN A 311 -8.76 -26.27 -11.95
C GLN A 311 -9.25 -26.86 -10.63
N GLU A 312 -10.14 -27.84 -10.74
CA GLU A 312 -10.62 -28.60 -9.60
C GLU A 312 -9.47 -29.32 -8.89
N THR A 313 -9.52 -29.34 -7.57
CA THR A 313 -8.60 -30.11 -6.74
C THR A 313 -9.22 -31.44 -6.30
N ILE A 314 -8.44 -32.30 -5.66
CA ILE A 314 -8.97 -33.52 -5.02
C ILE A 314 -10.01 -33.24 -3.92
N PHE A 315 -10.06 -32.00 -3.40
CA PHE A 315 -11.06 -31.57 -2.45
C PHE A 315 -12.30 -31.07 -3.21
N PRO A 316 -13.50 -31.55 -2.84
CA PRO A 316 -14.72 -31.21 -3.56
C PRO A 316 -14.95 -29.70 -3.56
N ARG A 317 -15.44 -29.16 -4.69
CA ARG A 317 -15.84 -27.75 -4.84
C ARG A 317 -14.71 -26.75 -4.57
N THR A 318 -13.47 -27.19 -4.71
CA THR A 318 -12.29 -26.37 -4.44
C THR A 318 -11.47 -26.26 -5.71
N TYR A 319 -11.14 -25.02 -6.07
CA TYR A 319 -10.33 -24.70 -7.23
C TYR A 319 -9.00 -24.12 -6.80
N ARG A 320 -7.97 -24.38 -7.60
CA ARG A 320 -6.63 -23.84 -7.36
C ARG A 320 -5.89 -23.62 -8.68
N CYS A 321 -5.10 -22.56 -8.72
CA CYS A 321 -3.94 -22.48 -9.60
C CYS A 321 -2.77 -21.77 -8.89
N THR A 322 -1.56 -22.02 -9.38
CA THR A 322 -0.34 -21.42 -8.83
C THR A 322 0.46 -20.80 -9.97
N VAL A 323 0.92 -19.56 -9.76
CA VAL A 323 1.70 -18.77 -10.72
C VAL A 323 3.07 -18.44 -10.13
N PRO A 324 4.17 -18.53 -10.91
CA PRO A 324 5.45 -17.95 -10.51
C PRO A 324 5.35 -16.42 -10.55
N LEU A 325 5.96 -15.72 -9.60
CA LEU A 325 5.99 -14.25 -9.56
C LEU A 325 7.28 -13.65 -10.11
N ALA A 326 8.22 -14.48 -10.58
CA ALA A 326 9.53 -14.04 -11.06
C ALA A 326 9.49 -13.11 -12.28
N THR A 327 8.36 -13.06 -12.99
CA THR A 327 8.14 -12.19 -14.16
C THR A 327 7.48 -10.85 -13.82
N ILE A 328 7.09 -10.64 -12.56
CA ILE A 328 6.52 -9.37 -12.09
C ILE A 328 7.64 -8.59 -11.41
N ASN A 329 8.01 -7.44 -11.97
CA ASN A 329 9.03 -6.58 -11.38
C ASN A 329 8.56 -5.96 -10.06
N ASP A 330 9.51 -5.79 -9.13
CA ASP A 330 9.22 -5.23 -7.81
C ASP A 330 9.14 -3.69 -7.78
N ASN A 331 9.23 -3.03 -8.95
CA ASN A 331 9.35 -1.57 -9.06
C ASN A 331 8.01 -0.83 -9.07
N PHE A 332 6.89 -1.53 -8.99
CA PHE A 332 5.56 -0.96 -9.21
C PHE A 332 4.58 -1.26 -8.07
N GLY A 333 4.75 -0.57 -6.94
CA GLY A 333 3.83 -0.60 -5.79
C GLY A 333 3.90 -1.86 -4.95
N TYR A 334 2.99 -2.05 -4.02
CA TYR A 334 2.86 -3.28 -3.20
C TYR A 334 1.44 -3.85 -3.24
N ASP A 335 0.59 -3.32 -4.11
CA ASP A 335 -0.75 -3.83 -4.34
C ASP A 335 -0.70 -4.92 -5.40
N TYR A 336 -1.56 -5.91 -5.23
CA TYR A 336 -1.81 -6.97 -6.20
C TYR A 336 -3.29 -6.91 -6.58
N GLU A 337 -3.54 -6.86 -7.88
CA GLU A 337 -4.86 -6.98 -8.47
C GLU A 337 -5.00 -8.39 -9.02
N LEU A 338 -5.94 -9.14 -8.46
CA LEU A 338 -6.38 -10.42 -9.00
C LEU A 338 -7.65 -10.19 -9.81
N THR A 339 -7.57 -10.45 -11.11
CA THR A 339 -8.72 -10.48 -12.01
C THR A 339 -9.12 -11.92 -12.25
N MET A 340 -10.36 -12.25 -11.91
CA MET A 340 -11.00 -13.51 -12.22
C MET A 340 -11.79 -13.30 -13.50
N GLY A 341 -11.41 -14.01 -14.57
CA GLY A 341 -12.02 -13.87 -15.87
C GLY A 341 -13.42 -14.51 -15.93
N SER A 342 -14.07 -14.29 -17.06
CA SER A 342 -15.44 -14.74 -17.27
C SER A 342 -15.55 -16.26 -17.36
N SER A 343 -16.70 -16.77 -16.91
CA SER A 343 -17.09 -18.18 -17.06
C SER A 343 -18.43 -18.25 -17.81
N PRO A 344 -18.64 -19.28 -18.67
CA PRO A 344 -19.93 -19.50 -19.31
C PRO A 344 -21.00 -19.98 -18.32
N ASP A 345 -20.59 -20.56 -17.20
CA ASP A 345 -21.47 -21.06 -16.14
C ASP A 345 -21.53 -20.04 -15.00
N GLU A 346 -22.72 -19.88 -14.42
CA GLU A 346 -22.88 -19.11 -13.18
C GLU A 346 -22.32 -19.89 -12.00
N TYR A 347 -21.72 -19.20 -11.03
CA TYR A 347 -21.21 -19.86 -9.83
C TYR A 347 -21.27 -18.92 -8.61
N GLU A 348 -21.36 -19.53 -7.43
CA GLU A 348 -21.40 -18.83 -6.16
C GLU A 348 -20.19 -19.24 -5.30
N MET A 349 -19.27 -18.30 -5.10
CA MET A 349 -18.09 -18.49 -4.26
C MET A 349 -18.43 -18.33 -2.79
N ARG A 350 -17.92 -19.23 -1.97
CA ARG A 350 -17.91 -19.12 -0.52
C ARG A 350 -16.70 -18.35 -0.01
N THR A 351 -15.52 -18.68 -0.54
CA THR A 351 -14.25 -18.04 -0.13
C THR A 351 -13.34 -17.83 -1.33
N LEU A 352 -12.58 -16.75 -1.35
CA LEU A 352 -11.47 -16.52 -2.28
C LEU A 352 -10.19 -16.25 -1.48
N THR A 353 -9.08 -16.85 -1.90
CA THR A 353 -7.80 -16.72 -1.22
C THR A 353 -6.65 -16.59 -2.21
N ILE A 354 -5.64 -15.81 -1.81
CA ILE A 354 -4.35 -15.69 -2.48
C ILE A 354 -3.27 -15.96 -1.44
N ALA A 355 -2.50 -17.02 -1.61
CA ALA A 355 -1.36 -17.34 -0.76
C ALA A 355 -0.06 -16.98 -1.48
N PHE A 356 0.73 -16.10 -0.87
CA PHE A 356 2.03 -15.67 -1.39
C PHE A 356 3.13 -16.47 -0.72
N ASP A 357 3.91 -17.21 -1.51
CA ASP A 357 4.92 -18.15 -1.05
C ASP A 357 6.33 -17.64 -1.36
N THR A 358 7.21 -17.67 -0.36
CA THR A 358 8.65 -17.52 -0.55
C THR A 358 9.29 -18.91 -0.65
N HIS A 359 9.61 -19.39 -1.85
CA HIS A 359 10.24 -20.70 -2.02
C HIS A 359 11.63 -20.71 -1.41
N VAL A 360 12.02 -21.85 -0.83
CA VAL A 360 13.38 -22.10 -0.33
C VAL A 360 14.33 -22.29 -1.51
N THR A 361 14.80 -21.18 -2.08
CA THR A 361 15.82 -21.18 -3.13
C THR A 361 17.13 -20.59 -2.59
N LEU A 362 18.26 -20.95 -3.21
CA LEU A 362 19.56 -20.40 -2.82
C LEU A 362 19.61 -18.86 -2.97
N GLN A 363 18.93 -18.35 -3.99
CA GLN A 363 18.78 -16.91 -4.22
C GLN A 363 17.97 -16.24 -3.09
N ASN A 364 16.80 -16.79 -2.73
CA ASN A 364 15.97 -16.23 -1.65
C ASN A 364 16.69 -16.30 -0.30
N ALA A 365 17.43 -17.39 -0.04
CA ALA A 365 18.25 -17.51 1.16
C ALA A 365 19.36 -16.44 1.22
N HIS A 366 20.00 -16.13 0.08
CA HIS A 366 21.01 -15.08 -0.01
C HIS A 366 20.41 -13.68 0.22
N VAL A 367 19.26 -13.38 -0.40
CA VAL A 367 18.52 -12.11 -0.19
C VAL A 367 18.14 -11.94 1.27
N LEU A 368 17.59 -13.00 1.90
CA LEU A 368 17.23 -12.98 3.31
C LEU A 368 18.46 -12.73 4.20
N ALA A 369 19.58 -13.40 3.94
CA ALA A 369 20.82 -13.20 4.68
C ALA A 369 21.36 -11.76 4.53
N ALA A 370 21.30 -11.19 3.33
CA ALA A 370 21.70 -9.81 3.07
C ALA A 370 20.81 -8.82 3.84
N LYS A 371 19.48 -9.00 3.84
CA LYS A 371 18.53 -8.17 4.58
C LYS A 371 18.73 -8.27 6.10
N VAL A 372 18.98 -9.47 6.64
CA VAL A 372 19.30 -9.67 8.06
C VAL A 372 20.59 -8.93 8.42
N LYS A 373 21.64 -9.05 7.60
CA LYS A 373 22.90 -8.31 7.77
C LYS A 373 22.64 -6.80 7.78
N GLN A 374 21.88 -6.28 6.82
CA GLN A 374 21.58 -4.85 6.73
C GLN A 374 20.80 -4.34 7.95
N ARG A 375 19.77 -5.08 8.41
CA ARG A 375 19.00 -4.74 9.62
C ARG A 375 19.86 -4.74 10.88
N ILE A 376 20.81 -5.66 10.98
CA ILE A 376 21.78 -5.68 12.09
C ILE A 376 22.66 -4.44 12.00
N LEU A 377 23.25 -4.16 10.84
CA LEU A 377 24.12 -3.01 10.64
C LEU A 377 23.41 -1.68 10.92
N SER A 378 22.17 -1.51 10.45
CA SER A 378 21.40 -0.29 10.69
C SER A 378 21.05 -0.10 12.16
N ARG A 379 20.70 -1.17 12.89
CA ARG A 379 20.47 -1.12 14.35
C ARG A 379 21.72 -0.74 15.14
N PHE A 380 22.91 -1.01 14.62
CA PHE A 380 24.18 -0.65 15.25
C PHE A 380 24.81 0.62 14.68
N GLY A 381 24.14 1.34 13.78
CA GLY A 381 24.67 2.57 13.15
C GLY A 381 25.88 2.34 12.25
N LEU A 382 26.05 1.12 11.74
CA LEU A 382 27.19 0.69 10.91
C LEU A 382 26.84 0.58 9.41
N SER A 383 25.65 1.02 9.01
CA SER A 383 25.28 1.07 7.58
C SER A 383 25.92 2.30 6.95
N SER A 384 27.08 2.09 6.31
CA SER A 384 27.73 3.05 5.41
C SER A 384 27.15 2.98 4.00
#